data_AF-A0A2V9H5V1-F1
#
_entry.id   AF-A0A2V9H5V1-F1
#
_cell.length_a   1.000
_cell.length_b   1.000
_cell.length_c   1.000
_cell.angle_alpha   90.00
_cell.angle_beta   90.00
_cell.angle_gamma   90.00
#
_symmetry.space_group_name_H-M   'P 1'
#
loop_
_entity.id
_entity.type
_entity.pdbx_description
1 polymer ?
#
loop_
_entity_poly.entity_id
_entity_poly.type
_entity_poly.pdbx_seq_one_letter_code
_entity_poly.pdbx_strand_id
1 'polypeptide(L)'
;MSLRPVKQIIQTQPTIEGAGVKLQRAFGFGKTKEFDPFLLLDDFRSDNPRDYLAGFPWHPHRGIETITYVLAGSVDHGDSLGNKGKMTAGDVQWMTAGSGILHQEMPKGDTKGRMHGFQLWANLPSALKMTAPRYQDIPSSAIPEVADDDGTRVRVICGEFWGKKGPVEGVAAEPNYLDISVLPDQRKRLKVETTRNAFAYVFAGSGTFRDSSEPRAVLTEQVAK
;
A
#
# COMPACT_ATOMS: atom_id res chain seq x y z
N MET A 1 22.24 -1.15 -18.06
CA MET A 1 21.03 -1.12 -17.22
C MET A 1 19.82 -1.25 -18.12
N SER A 2 19.02 -2.30 -17.95
CA SER A 2 17.73 -2.48 -18.66
C SER A 2 16.61 -1.76 -17.92
N LEU A 3 15.65 -1.19 -18.64
CA LEU A 3 14.45 -0.58 -18.07
C LEU A 3 13.36 -1.64 -17.93
N ARG A 4 12.73 -1.78 -16.76
CA ARG A 4 11.69 -2.79 -16.57
C ARG A 4 10.48 -2.49 -17.50
N PRO A 5 10.03 -3.46 -18.32
CA PRO A 5 8.84 -3.29 -19.17
C PRO A 5 7.59 -2.99 -18.34
N VAL A 6 6.68 -2.18 -18.88
CA VAL A 6 5.29 -2.12 -18.41
C VAL A 6 4.56 -3.26 -19.07
N LYS A 7 4.27 -4.30 -18.29
CA LYS A 7 3.54 -5.48 -18.79
C LYS A 7 2.06 -5.17 -19.05
N GLN A 8 1.47 -4.34 -18.21
CA GLN A 8 0.04 -4.01 -18.28
C GLN A 8 -0.22 -2.65 -17.61
N ILE A 9 -1.17 -1.89 -18.14
CA ILE A 9 -1.76 -0.72 -17.50
C ILE A 9 -3.21 -1.08 -17.17
N ILE A 10 -3.63 -0.87 -15.92
CA ILE A 10 -4.96 -1.22 -15.42
C ILE A 10 -5.64 0.05 -14.93
N GLN A 11 -6.91 0.22 -15.29
CA GLN A 11 -7.78 1.25 -14.72
C GLN A 11 -8.47 0.69 -13.48
N THR A 12 -8.64 1.54 -12.46
CA THR A 12 -9.37 1.16 -11.26
C THR A 12 -10.85 0.94 -11.56
N GLN A 13 -11.50 0.17 -10.70
CA GLN A 13 -12.94 -0.09 -10.77
C GLN A 13 -13.66 0.50 -9.56
N PRO A 14 -14.72 1.30 -9.76
CA PRO A 14 -15.58 1.72 -8.65
C PRO A 14 -16.11 0.50 -7.91
N THR A 15 -15.97 0.51 -6.59
CA THR A 15 -16.35 -0.61 -5.73
C THR A 15 -17.03 -0.06 -4.46
N ILE A 16 -17.97 -0.84 -3.92
CA ILE A 16 -18.62 -0.56 -2.64
C ILE A 16 -18.20 -1.66 -1.66
N GLU A 17 -17.73 -1.26 -0.49
CA GLU A 17 -17.27 -2.15 0.59
C GLU A 17 -17.78 -1.68 1.96
N GLY A 18 -17.54 -2.46 3.00
CA GLY A 18 -17.93 -2.11 4.36
C GLY A 18 -19.43 -1.81 4.49
N ALA A 19 -19.77 -0.75 5.21
CA ALA A 19 -21.16 -0.31 5.39
C ALA A 19 -21.64 0.64 4.26
N GLY A 20 -21.21 0.39 3.02
CA GLY A 20 -21.57 1.21 1.85
C GLY A 20 -20.52 2.26 1.47
N VAL A 21 -19.27 2.06 1.90
CA VAL A 21 -18.15 2.94 1.55
C VAL A 21 -17.84 2.82 0.07
N LYS A 22 -17.73 3.96 -0.62
CA LYS A 22 -17.34 4.01 -2.04
C LYS A 22 -15.83 4.19 -2.17
N LEU A 23 -15.21 3.37 -3.01
CA LEU A 23 -13.78 3.39 -3.25
C LEU A 23 -13.45 2.98 -4.70
N GLN A 24 -12.18 3.09 -5.06
CA GLN A 24 -11.63 2.61 -6.34
C GLN A 24 -10.73 1.41 -6.09
N ARG A 25 -11.05 0.25 -6.67
CA ARG A 25 -10.21 -0.95 -6.57
C ARG A 25 -9.23 -1.00 -7.74
N ALA A 26 -7.93 -0.97 -7.45
CA ALA A 26 -6.88 -1.05 -8.47
C ALA A 26 -6.65 -2.50 -8.92
N PHE A 27 -6.53 -3.41 -7.95
CA PHE A 27 -6.54 -4.85 -8.17
C PHE A 27 -7.09 -5.55 -6.93
N GLY A 28 -7.59 -6.76 -7.12
CA GLY A 28 -8.16 -7.58 -6.06
C GLY A 28 -8.79 -8.84 -6.64
N PHE A 29 -9.08 -9.83 -5.79
CA PHE A 29 -9.90 -11.02 -6.08
C PHE A 29 -9.66 -11.70 -7.44
N GLY A 30 -8.91 -12.81 -7.43
CA GLY A 30 -8.88 -13.79 -8.53
C GLY A 30 -7.78 -13.62 -9.58
N LYS A 31 -7.07 -12.48 -9.63
CA LYS A 31 -5.91 -12.25 -10.52
C LYS A 31 -4.70 -11.70 -9.78
N THR A 32 -4.30 -12.33 -8.68
CA THR A 32 -3.21 -11.85 -7.82
C THR A 32 -1.82 -12.27 -8.30
N LYS A 33 -1.67 -13.15 -9.29
CA LYS A 33 -0.35 -13.68 -9.71
C LYS A 33 0.67 -12.59 -10.08
N GLU A 34 0.23 -11.54 -10.77
CA GLU A 34 1.10 -10.41 -11.15
C GLU A 34 1.41 -9.47 -9.98
N PHE A 35 0.66 -9.60 -8.88
CA PHE A 35 0.74 -8.75 -7.70
C PHE A 35 1.27 -9.47 -6.46
N ASP A 36 1.39 -10.80 -6.48
CA ASP A 36 1.88 -11.63 -5.38
C ASP A 36 3.18 -11.04 -4.81
N PRO A 37 3.28 -10.77 -3.50
CA PRO A 37 2.40 -11.19 -2.40
C PRO A 37 1.17 -10.33 -2.13
N PHE A 38 0.91 -9.28 -2.90
CA PHE A 38 -0.24 -8.42 -2.69
C PHE A 38 -1.53 -9.00 -3.25
N LEU A 39 -2.59 -8.90 -2.45
CA LEU A 39 -3.89 -9.51 -2.72
C LEU A 39 -4.92 -8.50 -3.21
N LEU A 40 -4.81 -7.26 -2.76
CA LEU A 40 -5.79 -6.20 -3.02
C LEU A 40 -5.14 -4.83 -2.81
N LEU A 41 -5.49 -3.86 -3.66
CA LEU A 41 -5.23 -2.44 -3.43
C LEU A 41 -6.51 -1.65 -3.69
N ASP A 42 -7.02 -1.00 -2.65
CA ASP A 42 -8.15 -0.10 -2.69
C ASP A 42 -7.70 1.35 -2.40
N ASP A 43 -8.18 2.29 -3.20
CA ASP A 43 -8.04 3.75 -3.04
C ASP A 43 -9.37 4.29 -2.52
N PHE A 44 -9.44 4.52 -1.20
CA PHE A 44 -10.60 5.13 -0.58
C PHE A 44 -10.42 6.65 -0.61
N ARG A 45 -11.14 7.30 -1.52
CA ARG A 45 -11.06 8.75 -1.73
C ARG A 45 -12.40 9.36 -2.03
N SER A 46 -12.78 10.37 -1.24
CA SER A 46 -13.95 11.21 -1.54
C SER A 46 -13.87 12.52 -0.77
N ASP A 47 -14.45 13.56 -1.36
CA ASP A 47 -14.69 14.85 -0.72
C ASP A 47 -16.11 14.95 -0.13
N ASN A 48 -16.92 13.88 -0.28
CA ASN A 48 -18.28 13.78 0.24
C ASN A 48 -18.32 12.79 1.41
N PRO A 49 -18.52 13.26 2.67
CA PRO A 49 -18.55 12.38 3.84
C PRO A 49 -19.56 11.24 3.79
N ARG A 50 -20.66 11.39 3.04
CA ARG A 50 -21.66 10.31 2.87
C ARG A 50 -21.09 9.07 2.19
N ASP A 51 -19.98 9.20 1.45
CA ASP A 51 -19.36 8.10 0.74
C ASP A 51 -18.43 7.25 1.64
N TYR A 52 -18.07 7.72 2.85
CA TYR A 52 -17.11 7.00 3.70
C TYR A 52 -17.44 6.93 5.20
N LEU A 53 -18.30 7.82 5.74
CA LEU A 53 -18.51 7.92 7.20
C LEU A 53 -19.10 6.66 7.83
N ALA A 54 -19.84 5.86 7.06
CA ALA A 54 -20.35 4.56 7.51
C ALA A 54 -19.22 3.56 7.81
N GLY A 55 -18.05 3.74 7.17
CA GLY A 55 -16.83 3.02 7.44
C GLY A 55 -16.90 1.53 7.19
N PHE A 56 -15.98 0.83 7.85
CA PHE A 56 -15.85 -0.61 7.87
C PHE A 56 -16.07 -1.07 9.31
N PRO A 57 -17.34 -1.36 9.70
CA PRO A 57 -17.64 -1.88 11.03
C PRO A 57 -16.92 -3.21 11.29
N TRP A 58 -17.03 -3.73 12.51
CA TRP A 58 -16.41 -4.98 12.94
C TRP A 58 -16.49 -6.09 11.88
N HIS A 59 -15.32 -6.47 11.34
CA HIS A 59 -15.17 -7.51 10.33
C HIS A 59 -13.89 -8.33 10.59
N PRO A 60 -13.84 -9.60 10.14
CA PRO A 60 -12.69 -10.47 10.40
C PRO A 60 -11.65 -10.44 9.27
N HIS A 61 -10.39 -10.64 9.65
CA HIS A 61 -9.31 -11.06 8.74
C HIS A 61 -8.56 -12.26 9.31
N ARG A 62 -7.95 -13.06 8.42
CA ARG A 62 -7.10 -14.21 8.77
C ARG A 62 -6.07 -14.47 7.67
N GLY A 63 -4.85 -14.81 8.05
CA GLY A 63 -3.80 -15.30 7.14
C GLY A 63 -3.24 -14.26 6.17
N ILE A 64 -3.47 -12.98 6.45
CA ILE A 64 -3.02 -11.83 5.66
C ILE A 64 -2.47 -10.73 6.58
N GLU A 65 -1.91 -9.71 5.95
CA GLU A 65 -1.63 -8.41 6.55
C GLU A 65 -2.44 -7.34 5.83
N THR A 66 -2.92 -6.34 6.56
CA THR A 66 -3.60 -5.17 6.02
C THR A 66 -2.78 -3.93 6.33
N ILE A 67 -2.55 -3.11 5.29
CA ILE A 67 -1.79 -1.88 5.38
C ILE A 67 -2.70 -0.72 5.01
N THR A 68 -2.93 0.18 5.96
CA THR A 68 -3.73 1.39 5.76
C THR A 68 -2.78 2.58 5.72
N TYR A 69 -2.76 3.33 4.61
CA TYR A 69 -1.95 4.55 4.48
C TYR A 69 -2.86 5.76 4.24
N VAL A 70 -2.89 6.71 5.17
CA VAL A 70 -3.79 7.88 5.10
C VAL A 70 -3.05 9.06 4.45
N LEU A 71 -3.65 9.66 3.42
CA LEU A 71 -3.13 10.85 2.74
C LEU A 71 -3.90 12.14 3.10
N ALA A 72 -5.19 12.03 3.40
CA ALA A 72 -6.01 13.14 3.87
C ALA A 72 -7.13 12.63 4.78
N GLY A 73 -7.49 13.47 5.76
CA GLY A 73 -8.48 13.11 6.78
C GLY A 73 -7.90 12.27 7.91
N SER A 74 -8.76 11.50 8.54
CA SER A 74 -8.39 10.59 9.62
C SER A 74 -9.27 9.36 9.64
N VAL A 75 -8.76 8.28 10.23
CA VAL A 75 -9.47 7.01 10.41
C VAL A 75 -9.28 6.56 11.85
N ASP A 76 -10.40 6.40 12.57
CA ASP A 76 -10.39 5.77 13.88
C ASP A 76 -10.41 4.25 13.68
N HIS A 77 -9.62 3.50 14.43
CA HIS A 77 -9.58 2.05 14.35
C HIS A 77 -9.68 1.41 15.73
N GLY A 78 -10.13 0.16 15.75
CA GLY A 78 -10.07 -0.68 16.94
C GLY A 78 -10.21 -2.16 16.63
N ASP A 79 -9.66 -3.01 17.49
CA ASP A 79 -9.61 -4.46 17.26
C ASP A 79 -10.02 -5.31 18.48
N SER A 80 -10.15 -6.61 18.26
CA SER A 80 -10.54 -7.59 19.28
C SER A 80 -9.45 -7.88 20.32
N LEU A 81 -8.22 -7.38 20.13
CA LEU A 81 -7.16 -7.43 21.14
C LEU A 81 -7.22 -6.22 22.09
N GLY A 82 -8.11 -5.27 21.81
CA GLY A 82 -8.30 -4.05 22.60
C GLY A 82 -7.47 -2.87 22.11
N ASN A 83 -6.73 -3.01 21.01
CA ASN A 83 -6.03 -1.87 20.41
C ASN A 83 -7.07 -0.87 19.89
N LYS A 84 -6.78 0.41 20.06
CA LYS A 84 -7.56 1.53 19.54
C LYS A 84 -6.62 2.66 19.19
N GLY A 85 -6.92 3.35 18.10
CA GLY A 85 -6.12 4.49 17.69
C GLY A 85 -6.82 5.31 16.63
N LYS A 86 -6.10 6.35 16.21
CA LYS A 86 -6.53 7.28 15.18
C LYS A 86 -5.35 7.56 14.26
N MET A 87 -5.49 7.19 13.00
CA MET A 87 -4.56 7.54 11.95
C MET A 87 -4.94 8.89 11.35
N THR A 88 -3.97 9.72 11.07
CA THR A 88 -4.11 11.02 10.40
C THR A 88 -3.24 11.10 9.15
N ALA A 89 -3.30 12.21 8.43
CA ALA A 89 -2.58 12.38 7.17
C ALA A 89 -1.06 12.10 7.32
N GLY A 90 -0.61 11.13 6.54
CA GLY A 90 0.75 10.63 6.47
C GLY A 90 1.05 9.46 7.40
N ASP A 91 0.13 9.07 8.29
CA ASP A 91 0.28 7.90 9.14
C ASP A 91 0.03 6.60 8.36
N VAL A 92 0.69 5.54 8.81
CA VAL A 92 0.52 4.18 8.29
C VAL A 92 0.14 3.27 9.45
N GLN A 93 -0.80 2.37 9.18
CA GLN A 93 -1.06 1.23 10.04
C GLN A 93 -0.71 -0.05 9.30
N TRP A 94 -0.05 -0.96 10.02
CA TRP A 94 0.28 -2.29 9.54
C TRP A 94 -0.22 -3.35 10.51
N MET A 95 -1.29 -4.03 10.14
CA MET A 95 -1.90 -5.09 10.95
C MET A 95 -1.59 -6.46 10.34
N THR A 96 -0.89 -7.31 11.10
CA THR A 96 -0.74 -8.73 10.80
C THR A 96 -1.94 -9.47 11.40
N ALA A 97 -2.87 -9.98 10.57
CA ALA A 97 -4.07 -10.67 11.07
C ALA A 97 -3.78 -12.09 11.57
N GLY A 98 -2.78 -12.77 10.97
CA GLY A 98 -2.33 -14.10 11.40
C GLY A 98 -3.49 -15.09 11.63
N SER A 99 -3.53 -15.72 12.80
CA SER A 99 -4.53 -16.71 13.20
C SER A 99 -5.98 -16.20 13.20
N GLY A 100 -6.18 -14.87 13.19
CA GLY A 100 -7.47 -14.23 13.09
C GLY A 100 -7.58 -12.99 13.98
N ILE A 101 -8.19 -11.93 13.45
CA ILE A 101 -8.52 -10.71 14.21
C ILE A 101 -9.85 -10.14 13.72
N LEU A 102 -10.67 -9.65 14.65
CA LEU A 102 -11.80 -8.78 14.30
C LEU A 102 -11.35 -7.33 14.50
N HIS A 103 -11.70 -6.47 13.57
CA HIS A 103 -11.38 -5.04 13.67
C HIS A 103 -12.40 -4.17 12.94
N GLN A 104 -12.33 -2.87 13.18
CA GLN A 104 -13.11 -1.86 12.51
C GLN A 104 -12.22 -0.68 12.10
N GLU A 105 -12.55 -0.04 10.99
CA GLU A 105 -11.87 1.13 10.46
C GLU A 105 -12.93 2.17 10.10
N MET A 106 -12.93 3.31 10.78
CA MET A 106 -14.00 4.30 10.75
C MET A 106 -13.45 5.65 10.25
N PRO A 107 -13.49 5.92 8.94
CA PRO A 107 -13.02 7.18 8.39
C PRO A 107 -13.85 8.36 8.91
N LYS A 108 -13.17 9.46 9.23
CA LYS A 108 -13.75 10.70 9.74
C LYS A 108 -13.56 11.89 8.80
N GLY A 109 -12.65 11.79 7.83
CA GLY A 109 -12.29 12.88 6.94
C GLY A 109 -11.53 14.00 7.65
N ASP A 110 -11.20 15.06 6.90
CA ASP A 110 -10.64 16.32 7.41
C ASP A 110 -11.75 17.39 7.60
N THR A 111 -11.36 18.58 8.04
CA THR A 111 -12.29 19.70 8.25
C THR A 111 -12.99 20.19 6.97
N LYS A 112 -12.49 19.81 5.79
CA LYS A 112 -13.09 20.09 4.49
C LYS A 112 -13.91 18.91 3.94
N GLY A 113 -14.06 17.84 4.73
CA GLY A 113 -14.76 16.62 4.34
C GLY A 113 -13.95 15.68 3.45
N ARG A 114 -12.65 15.94 3.24
CA ARG A 114 -11.80 15.10 2.39
C ARG A 114 -11.36 13.86 3.15
N MET A 115 -11.49 12.72 2.51
CA MET A 115 -10.86 11.47 2.92
C MET A 115 -10.04 10.94 1.75
N HIS A 116 -8.81 10.54 2.02
CA HIS A 116 -7.97 9.90 1.02
C HIS A 116 -6.99 8.96 1.71
N GLY A 117 -6.93 7.73 1.26
CA GLY A 117 -5.88 6.79 1.63
C GLY A 117 -5.99 5.48 0.84
N PHE A 118 -5.13 4.54 1.20
CA PHE A 118 -5.05 3.24 0.56
C PHE A 118 -5.19 2.11 1.57
N GLN A 119 -5.91 1.07 1.16
CA GLN A 119 -5.88 -0.25 1.80
C GLN A 119 -5.13 -1.20 0.89
N LEU A 120 -4.00 -1.72 1.36
CA LEU A 120 -3.22 -2.75 0.67
C LEU A 120 -3.24 -4.03 1.49
N TRP A 121 -3.62 -5.15 0.89
CA TRP A 121 -3.54 -6.45 1.54
C TRP A 121 -2.34 -7.22 1.04
N ALA A 122 -1.57 -7.80 1.97
CA ALA A 122 -0.46 -8.68 1.67
C ALA A 122 -0.73 -10.09 2.20
N ASN A 123 -0.37 -11.08 1.41
CA ASN A 123 -0.49 -12.48 1.74
C ASN A 123 0.59 -12.88 2.75
N LEU A 124 0.23 -13.62 3.80
CA LEU A 124 1.23 -14.28 4.64
C LEU A 124 1.67 -15.61 4.00
N PRO A 125 2.97 -15.95 4.02
CA PRO A 125 3.46 -17.29 3.70
C PRO A 125 2.74 -18.35 4.54
N SER A 126 2.59 -19.56 4.00
CA SER A 126 1.82 -20.65 4.65
C SER A 126 2.22 -20.87 6.11
N ALA A 127 3.52 -20.87 6.41
CA ALA A 127 4.05 -21.07 7.76
C ALA A 127 3.67 -19.97 8.75
N LEU A 128 3.35 -18.76 8.27
CA LEU A 128 3.05 -17.58 9.09
C LEU A 128 1.56 -17.27 9.18
N LYS A 129 0.70 -17.94 8.40
CA LYS A 129 -0.75 -17.68 8.38
C LYS A 129 -1.45 -17.87 9.72
N MET A 130 -0.84 -18.60 10.65
CA MET A 130 -1.39 -18.88 11.99
C MET A 130 -0.60 -18.21 13.11
N THR A 131 0.28 -17.25 12.81
CA THR A 131 0.97 -16.45 13.84
C THR A 131 -0.03 -15.64 14.68
N ALA A 132 0.36 -15.25 15.88
CA ALA A 132 -0.45 -14.35 16.69
C ALA A 132 -0.67 -13.01 15.95
N PRO A 133 -1.88 -12.41 16.00
CA PRO A 133 -2.11 -11.12 15.38
C PRO A 133 -1.24 -10.04 16.02
N ARG A 134 -0.79 -9.07 15.23
CA ARG A 134 0.11 -7.99 15.67
C ARG A 134 -0.27 -6.68 14.99
N TYR A 135 -0.03 -5.58 15.70
CA TYR A 135 -0.34 -4.23 15.26
C TYR A 135 0.91 -3.35 15.26
N GLN A 136 1.03 -2.47 14.28
CA GLN A 136 2.03 -1.41 14.22
C GLN A 136 1.38 -0.12 13.72
N ASP A 137 1.25 0.86 14.60
CA ASP A 137 0.87 2.23 14.24
C ASP A 137 2.14 3.05 14.02
N ILE A 138 2.31 3.53 12.80
CA ILE A 138 3.48 4.29 12.37
C ILE A 138 3.06 5.74 12.13
N PRO A 139 3.44 6.68 13.02
CA PRO A 139 3.15 8.07 12.79
C PRO A 139 3.96 8.59 11.59
N SER A 140 3.40 9.56 10.89
CA SER A 140 4.01 10.24 9.74
C SER A 140 5.46 10.70 10.02
N SER A 141 5.71 11.18 11.24
CA SER A 141 7.03 11.64 11.70
C SER A 141 8.09 10.54 11.81
N ALA A 142 7.70 9.27 11.90
CA ALA A 142 8.61 8.13 11.92
C ALA A 142 8.96 7.63 10.51
N ILE A 143 8.23 8.06 9.48
CA ILE A 143 8.46 7.64 8.08
C ILE A 143 9.51 8.57 7.47
N PRO A 144 10.72 8.08 7.14
CA PRO A 144 11.75 8.93 6.58
C PRO A 144 11.38 9.37 5.15
N GLU A 145 11.65 10.64 4.84
CA GLU A 145 11.62 11.19 3.50
C GLU A 145 13.05 11.38 2.98
N VAL A 146 13.32 10.90 1.78
CA VAL A 146 14.55 11.18 1.02
C VAL A 146 14.23 12.06 -0.17
N ALA A 147 15.15 12.97 -0.49
CA ALA A 147 15.06 13.82 -1.66
C ALA A 147 16.28 13.62 -2.56
N ASP A 148 16.09 13.84 -3.85
CA ASP A 148 17.17 13.91 -4.84
C ASP A 148 17.29 15.33 -5.41
N ASP A 149 18.38 15.63 -6.10
CA ASP A 149 18.74 16.97 -6.58
C ASP A 149 17.75 17.53 -7.60
N ASP A 150 16.96 16.67 -8.25
CA ASP A 150 15.93 17.04 -9.22
C ASP A 150 14.56 17.37 -8.59
N GLY A 151 14.49 17.40 -7.25
CA GLY A 151 13.29 17.68 -6.46
C GLY A 151 12.39 16.48 -6.25
N THR A 152 12.76 15.28 -6.74
CA THR A 152 12.05 14.04 -6.41
C THR A 152 12.09 13.80 -4.90
N ARG A 153 10.93 13.49 -4.31
CA ARG A 153 10.80 13.11 -2.89
C ARG A 153 10.22 11.71 -2.78
N VAL A 154 10.76 10.92 -1.85
CA VAL A 154 10.30 9.56 -1.57
C VAL A 154 10.13 9.36 -0.07
N ARG A 155 8.92 9.03 0.37
CA ARG A 155 8.66 8.54 1.72
C ARG A 155 8.83 7.03 1.74
N VAL A 156 9.69 6.51 2.61
CA VAL A 156 10.01 5.07 2.69
C VAL A 156 9.12 4.43 3.75
N ILE A 157 7.95 3.92 3.35
CA ILE A 157 6.98 3.30 4.27
C ILE A 157 7.51 1.96 4.78
N CYS A 158 7.98 1.10 3.88
CA CYS A 158 8.57 -0.20 4.20
C CYS A 158 9.72 -0.52 3.24
N GLY A 159 10.69 -1.30 3.70
CA GLY A 159 11.88 -1.66 2.94
C GLY A 159 13.01 -0.66 3.08
N GLU A 160 13.89 -0.59 2.08
CA GLU A 160 15.03 0.32 2.04
C GLU A 160 15.14 1.00 0.68
N PHE A 161 15.28 2.32 0.69
CA PHE A 161 15.42 3.11 -0.53
C PHE A 161 16.39 4.27 -0.32
N TRP A 162 17.34 4.42 -1.24
CA TRP A 162 18.40 5.45 -1.19
C TRP A 162 19.07 5.60 0.19
N GLY A 163 19.39 4.47 0.84
CA GLY A 163 20.07 4.44 2.12
C GLY A 163 19.21 4.83 3.33
N LYS A 164 17.88 4.93 3.17
CA LYS A 164 16.93 5.05 4.28
C LYS A 164 16.05 3.81 4.36
N LYS A 165 15.87 3.34 5.59
CA LYS A 165 15.02 2.19 5.92
C LYS A 165 13.70 2.68 6.48
N GLY A 166 12.59 2.10 6.01
CA GLY A 166 11.27 2.37 6.53
C GLY A 166 11.06 1.81 7.95
N PRO A 167 10.14 2.38 8.73
CA PRO A 167 9.94 2.05 10.14
C PRO A 167 9.17 0.74 10.38
N VAL A 168 8.50 0.18 9.36
CA VAL A 168 7.74 -1.06 9.51
C VAL A 168 8.68 -2.25 9.70
N GLU A 169 8.45 -3.06 10.74
CA GLU A 169 9.28 -4.22 11.06
C GLU A 169 8.53 -5.55 10.93
N GLY A 170 9.28 -6.63 10.71
CA GLY A 170 8.75 -8.00 10.74
C GLY A 170 7.71 -8.32 9.65
N VAL A 171 7.81 -7.66 8.50
CA VAL A 171 6.94 -7.91 7.34
C VAL A 171 7.39 -9.18 6.61
N ALA A 172 6.51 -10.15 6.49
CA ALA A 172 6.85 -11.46 5.91
C ALA A 172 7.27 -11.38 4.43
N ALA A 173 6.67 -10.45 3.68
CA ALA A 173 6.94 -10.24 2.25
C ALA A 173 8.18 -9.38 1.97
N GLU A 174 8.72 -8.69 2.99
CA GLU A 174 9.82 -7.71 2.87
C GLU A 174 9.68 -6.75 1.66
N PRO A 175 8.53 -6.09 1.44
CA PRO A 175 8.32 -5.26 0.26
C PRO A 175 9.08 -3.93 0.37
N ASN A 176 9.41 -3.35 -0.78
CA ASN A 176 9.66 -1.91 -0.86
C ASN A 176 8.33 -1.20 -1.13
N TYR A 177 7.77 -0.55 -0.12
CA TYR A 177 6.56 0.27 -0.25
C TYR A 177 6.95 1.74 -0.10
N LEU A 178 6.81 2.48 -1.20
CA LEU A 178 7.29 3.85 -1.35
C LEU A 178 6.12 4.75 -1.80
N ASP A 179 6.05 5.95 -1.23
CA ASP A 179 5.26 7.06 -1.75
C ASP A 179 6.22 8.05 -2.43
N ILE A 180 6.00 8.31 -3.72
CA ILE A 180 6.95 8.98 -4.60
C ILE A 180 6.30 10.19 -5.25
N SER A 181 6.90 11.35 -5.04
CA SER A 181 6.54 12.60 -5.71
C SER A 181 7.65 13.04 -6.65
N VAL A 182 7.33 13.18 -7.93
CA VAL A 182 8.21 13.72 -8.96
C VAL A 182 7.63 15.05 -9.43
N LEU A 183 8.46 16.09 -9.53
CA LEU A 183 8.00 17.40 -10.00
C LEU A 183 7.55 17.36 -11.46
N PRO A 184 6.67 18.29 -11.90
CA PRO A 184 6.27 18.41 -13.29
C PRO A 184 7.48 18.49 -14.24
N ASP A 185 7.32 17.93 -15.43
CA ASP A 185 8.31 17.94 -16.52
C ASP A 185 9.66 17.26 -16.21
N GLN A 186 9.77 16.56 -15.08
CA GLN A 186 10.96 15.78 -14.73
C GLN A 186 10.86 14.32 -15.19
N ARG A 187 12.01 13.75 -15.58
CA ARG A 187 12.17 12.32 -15.86
C ARG A 187 12.99 11.68 -14.77
N LYS A 188 12.38 10.72 -14.05
CA LYS A 188 13.08 9.93 -13.03
C LYS A 188 13.28 8.49 -13.43
N ARG A 189 14.42 7.92 -13.04
CA ARG A 189 14.68 6.48 -13.07
C ARG A 189 14.85 5.98 -11.65
N LEU A 190 13.95 5.09 -11.23
CA LEU A 190 13.97 4.49 -9.90
C LEU A 190 14.44 3.05 -10.04
N LYS A 191 15.39 2.64 -9.20
CA LYS A 191 15.85 1.25 -9.18
C LYS A 191 14.75 0.39 -8.58
N VAL A 192 14.43 -0.71 -9.25
CA VAL A 192 13.51 -1.73 -8.78
C VAL A 192 14.19 -3.09 -8.89
N GLU A 193 13.90 -4.00 -7.98
CA GLU A 193 14.41 -5.36 -8.05
C GLU A 193 13.85 -6.08 -9.28
N THR A 194 14.68 -6.87 -9.95
CA THR A 194 14.29 -7.61 -11.15
C THR A 194 13.63 -8.95 -10.84
N THR A 195 13.86 -9.49 -9.65
CA THR A 195 13.37 -10.81 -9.19
C THR A 195 12.01 -10.75 -8.51
N ARG A 196 11.56 -9.56 -8.10
CA ARG A 196 10.28 -9.35 -7.40
C ARG A 196 9.20 -8.78 -8.32
N ASN A 197 7.94 -9.01 -7.99
CA ASN A 197 6.83 -8.27 -8.59
C ASN A 197 6.93 -6.77 -8.23
N ALA A 198 6.50 -5.92 -9.15
CA ALA A 198 6.49 -4.47 -8.96
C ALA A 198 5.33 -3.86 -9.74
N PHE A 199 4.63 -2.92 -9.12
CA PHE A 199 3.60 -2.10 -9.74
C PHE A 199 3.75 -0.65 -9.23
N ALA A 200 3.18 0.30 -9.97
CA ALA A 200 3.08 1.69 -9.55
C ALA A 200 1.62 2.12 -9.69
N TYR A 201 1.12 2.86 -8.69
CA TYR A 201 -0.24 3.41 -8.68
C TYR A 201 -0.16 4.93 -8.74
N VAL A 202 -0.57 5.52 -9.86
CA VAL A 202 -0.55 6.98 -10.05
C VAL A 202 -1.82 7.56 -9.45
N PHE A 203 -1.72 8.09 -8.24
CA PHE A 203 -2.87 8.59 -7.48
C PHE A 203 -3.04 10.12 -7.54
N ALA A 204 -2.02 10.86 -7.97
CA ALA A 204 -2.09 12.31 -8.14
C ALA A 204 -1.26 12.75 -9.36
N GLY A 205 -1.77 13.75 -10.08
CA GLY A 205 -1.13 14.23 -11.30
C GLY A 205 -1.21 13.22 -12.44
N SER A 206 -0.19 13.21 -13.30
CA SER A 206 -0.06 12.25 -14.38
C SER A 206 1.41 12.01 -14.72
N GLY A 207 1.70 10.87 -15.33
CA GLY A 207 3.04 10.50 -15.74
C GLY A 207 2.99 9.43 -16.83
N THR A 208 4.13 9.19 -17.47
CA THR A 208 4.22 8.18 -18.52
C THR A 208 5.47 7.32 -18.31
N PHE A 209 5.35 6.02 -18.58
CA PHE A 209 6.41 5.04 -18.43
C PHE A 209 7.03 4.71 -19.81
N ARG A 210 7.42 5.76 -20.55
CA ARG A 210 7.68 5.79 -22.01
C ARG A 210 8.81 4.90 -22.54
N ASP A 211 9.68 4.36 -21.69
CA ASP A 211 10.91 3.66 -22.12
C ASP A 211 11.02 2.23 -21.57
N SER A 212 9.90 1.62 -21.24
CA SER A 212 9.90 0.23 -20.76
C SER A 212 10.47 -0.66 -21.86
N SER A 213 11.62 -1.33 -21.65
CA SER A 213 12.19 -2.19 -22.70
C SER A 213 11.26 -3.36 -22.98
N GLU A 214 11.25 -3.93 -24.19
CA GLU A 214 10.57 -5.22 -24.41
C GLU A 214 10.98 -6.25 -23.33
N PRO A 215 10.07 -7.11 -22.83
CA PRO A 215 10.41 -8.15 -21.88
C PRO A 215 11.55 -9.01 -22.41
N ARG A 216 12.75 -8.85 -21.84
CA ARG A 216 13.86 -9.75 -22.09
C ARG A 216 13.88 -10.79 -20.99
N ALA A 217 13.98 -12.06 -21.38
CA ALA A 217 14.29 -13.11 -20.43
C ALA A 217 15.57 -12.71 -19.69
N VAL A 218 15.48 -12.56 -18.37
CA VAL A 218 16.67 -12.45 -17.54
C VAL A 218 17.18 -13.87 -17.40
N LEU A 219 18.42 -14.14 -17.82
CA LEU A 219 19.12 -15.37 -17.45
C LEU A 219 19.27 -15.35 -15.93
N THR A 220 18.32 -15.97 -15.23
CA THR A 220 18.52 -16.34 -13.85
C THR A 220 19.34 -17.62 -13.88
N GLU A 221 20.58 -17.56 -13.40
CA GLU A 221 21.29 -18.79 -13.06
C GLU A 221 20.40 -19.55 -12.09
N GLN A 222 19.83 -20.68 -12.52
CA GLN A 222 19.15 -21.58 -11.62
C GLN A 222 20.20 -22.09 -10.65
N VAL A 223 20.21 -21.54 -9.43
CA VAL A 223 20.89 -22.20 -8.32
C VAL A 223 20.05 -23.41 -7.98
N ALA A 224 20.40 -24.55 -8.56
CA ALA A 224 19.84 -25.83 -8.20
C ALA A 224 19.97 -26.04 -6.68
N LYS A 225 18.84 -26.29 -6.02
CA LYS A 225 18.75 -27.09 -4.80
C LYS A 225 17.48 -27.92 -4.85
#